data_AF-A0A9P9TDA5-F1
#
_entry.id   AF-A0A9P9TDA5-F1
#
_cell.length_a   1.000
_cell.length_b   1.000
_cell.length_c   1.000
_cell.angle_alpha   90.00
_cell.angle_beta   90.00
_cell.angle_gamma   90.00
#
_symmetry.space_group_name_H-M   'P 1'
#
loop_
_entity.id
_entity.type
_entity.pdbx_description
1 polymer ?
#
loop_
_entity_poly.entity_id
_entity_poly.type
_entity_poly.pdbx_seq_one_letter_code
_entity_poly.pdbx_strand_id
1 'polypeptide(L)'
;MAPITGAAAYKKKDGTLTIAKDQKSIVWLPHGSDKGVTIHVANITNLQQTPETAAKVMLKIFDKSPDAVEAVTHTFLFNSPSNPRAEANAIKEILTTLIAALKAEDASVPRANEGGSASASMAMAHTVVSKTGSGSSSWYDDAQLKVDYQLQESLLKKDLVLNRTYMESRRTKPDTITDSQFNRQFWSTRLNLLRAFAVESNQKKGPYNVLSAVKPRQVDGELKLNISAEQVQLIFNQHPLVRRVYDENVPKLKEADFWSRFFVSRLFKKLKGERISEADATDPTFDRYLDISTDDGLDKRLLSTHIPNIIDLEGNEENQGGNKSGNRKDITMWPDARTKVPIIRTLNSLSEKIMSQVAPSDIDPSAPIGMDEATYNQLALRDLQGDPEENRIMLNIKEQSRFFSSEKSELSAEAAMYAKQVPADILFDLQMDVDPEMMDHDAAGGLDLRTAIGVLEDSDSDDEDKTKGHVGSKASIADAQRHVLEGIVARRGALEGSAAQSLSGLSQHIFDRLVLTHTTTTEFLHHFWLVFLSGDADKANELAQLVTSLDRAMDRINAVAADAEKEREDAIRIKKEHIKNVYEKTKKKIHWKAESVGGGQKVVMEMMDPTIKTLQKATKEYRRALAAEGVMDTS
;
A
#
# COMPACT_ATOMS: atom_id res chain seq x y z
N MET A 1 33.64 -11.99 -37.62
CA MET A 1 33.36 -11.22 -38.85
C MET A 1 34.35 -10.08 -38.93
N ALA A 2 34.92 -9.80 -40.11
CA ALA A 2 35.81 -8.65 -40.28
C ALA A 2 35.06 -7.33 -40.00
N PRO A 3 35.68 -6.33 -39.37
CA PRO A 3 35.05 -5.03 -39.18
C PRO A 3 34.81 -4.41 -40.56
N ILE A 4 33.55 -4.11 -40.88
CA ILE A 4 33.21 -3.44 -42.13
C ILE A 4 33.55 -1.97 -41.97
N THR A 5 34.42 -1.51 -42.86
CA THR A 5 34.99 -0.16 -42.86
C THR A 5 34.62 0.53 -44.17
N GLY A 6 34.39 1.84 -44.11
CA GLY A 6 34.15 2.67 -45.29
C GLY A 6 34.93 3.97 -45.21
N ALA A 7 35.52 4.40 -46.32
CA ALA A 7 36.21 5.68 -46.38
C ALA A 7 35.20 6.81 -46.56
N ALA A 8 35.11 7.71 -45.57
CA ALA A 8 34.13 8.78 -45.54
C ALA A 8 34.70 10.08 -44.96
N ALA A 9 34.39 11.19 -45.62
CA ALA A 9 34.65 12.54 -45.15
C ALA A 9 33.52 13.03 -44.24
N TYR A 10 33.87 13.58 -43.09
CA TYR A 10 32.95 14.21 -42.14
C TYR A 10 33.42 15.63 -41.81
N LYS A 11 32.52 16.62 -41.90
CA LYS A 11 32.85 18.05 -41.70
C LYS A 11 34.13 18.51 -42.44
N LYS A 12 34.26 18.12 -43.72
CA LYS A 12 35.40 18.42 -44.62
C LYS A 12 36.75 17.78 -44.22
N LYS A 13 36.76 16.83 -43.28
CA LYS A 13 37.94 16.04 -42.94
C LYS A 13 37.77 14.61 -43.46
N ASP A 14 38.79 14.07 -44.09
CA ASP A 14 38.79 12.69 -44.57
C ASP A 14 39.08 11.71 -43.42
N GLY A 15 38.41 10.56 -43.42
CA GLY A 15 38.54 9.57 -42.36
C GLY A 15 37.92 8.23 -42.73
N THR A 16 37.96 7.31 -41.78
CA THR A 16 37.40 5.96 -41.91
C THR A 16 36.23 5.81 -40.94
N LEU A 17 35.06 5.45 -41.47
CA LEU A 17 33.89 5.07 -40.70
C LEU A 17 33.94 3.57 -40.44
N THR A 18 33.92 3.15 -39.18
CA THR A 18 33.93 1.74 -38.78
C THR A 18 32.79 1.47 -37.81
N ILE A 19 32.17 0.30 -37.94
CA ILE A 19 31.22 -0.21 -36.93
C ILE A 19 32.05 -0.95 -35.87
N ALA A 20 31.90 -0.58 -34.60
CA ALA A 20 32.65 -1.19 -33.51
C ALA A 20 32.37 -2.71 -33.44
N LYS A 21 33.34 -3.49 -32.96
CA LYS A 21 33.18 -4.96 -32.81
C LYS A 21 31.98 -5.35 -31.94
N ASP A 22 31.62 -4.48 -31.01
CA ASP A 22 30.50 -4.68 -30.08
C ASP A 22 29.14 -4.39 -30.73
N GLN A 23 29.09 -3.94 -32.00
CA GLN A 23 27.89 -3.57 -32.79
C GLN A 23 26.97 -2.52 -32.14
N LYS A 24 27.38 -1.94 -31.02
CA LYS A 24 26.62 -0.95 -30.24
C LYS A 24 26.95 0.50 -30.62
N SER A 25 28.04 0.73 -31.33
CA SER A 25 28.48 2.07 -31.73
C SER A 25 29.15 2.08 -33.11
N ILE A 26 29.06 3.24 -33.75
CA ILE A 26 29.76 3.60 -34.97
C ILE A 26 30.84 4.59 -34.61
N VAL A 27 32.06 4.38 -35.09
CA VAL A 27 33.20 5.25 -34.82
C VAL A 27 33.75 5.76 -36.15
N TRP A 28 33.82 7.08 -36.30
CA TRP A 28 34.50 7.73 -37.40
C TRP A 28 35.86 8.28 -36.93
N LEU A 29 36.94 7.87 -37.58
CA LEU A 29 38.31 8.30 -37.25
C LEU A 29 38.90 9.15 -38.40
N PRO A 30 39.35 10.39 -38.16
CA PRO A 30 40.02 11.19 -39.18
C PRO A 30 41.39 10.61 -39.56
N HIS A 31 41.80 10.77 -40.81
CA HIS A 31 43.13 10.39 -41.26
C HIS A 31 44.18 11.33 -40.61
N GLY A 32 44.98 10.80 -39.68
CA GLY A 32 46.01 11.55 -38.96
C GLY A 32 45.68 12.01 -37.53
N SER A 33 44.55 11.60 -36.93
CA SER A 33 44.28 11.84 -35.50
C SER A 33 43.38 10.77 -34.86
N ASP A 34 43.67 10.38 -33.62
CA ASP A 34 42.90 9.38 -32.86
C ASP A 34 41.60 9.93 -32.22
N LYS A 35 41.31 11.24 -32.36
CA LYS A 35 40.07 11.84 -31.85
C LYS A 35 38.94 11.72 -32.87
N GLY A 36 38.21 10.61 -32.79
CA GLY A 36 37.06 10.29 -33.64
C GLY A 36 35.70 10.76 -33.11
N VAL A 37 34.66 10.64 -33.94
CA VAL A 37 33.25 10.82 -33.56
C VAL A 37 32.65 9.45 -33.30
N THR A 38 32.08 9.24 -32.11
CA THR A 38 31.41 7.99 -31.73
C THR A 38 29.91 8.24 -31.61
N ILE A 39 29.12 7.45 -32.35
CA ILE A 39 27.65 7.50 -32.35
C ILE A 39 27.13 6.15 -31.85
N HIS A 40 26.26 6.15 -30.84
CA HIS A 40 25.64 4.92 -30.36
C HIS A 40 24.46 4.53 -31.23
N VAL A 41 24.36 3.24 -31.61
CA VAL A 41 23.29 2.75 -32.51
C VAL A 41 21.90 2.94 -31.89
N ALA A 42 21.79 2.85 -30.55
CA ALA A 42 20.55 3.09 -29.82
C ALA A 42 19.99 4.52 -29.95
N ASN A 43 20.87 5.51 -30.19
CA ASN A 43 20.45 6.91 -30.32
C ASN A 43 20.06 7.28 -31.75
N ILE A 44 20.20 6.36 -32.71
CA ILE A 44 19.92 6.62 -34.13
C ILE A 44 18.41 6.52 -34.38
N THR A 45 17.79 7.65 -34.70
CA THR A 45 16.35 7.73 -34.96
C THR A 45 15.99 7.44 -36.42
N ASN A 46 16.75 8.02 -37.35
CA ASN A 46 16.53 7.91 -38.79
C ASN A 46 17.86 7.87 -39.55
N LEU A 47 17.84 7.21 -40.71
CA LEU A 47 18.97 7.05 -41.60
C LEU A 47 18.55 7.41 -43.02
N GLN A 48 19.26 8.35 -43.64
CA GLN A 48 18.99 8.78 -45.03
C GLN A 48 20.23 8.62 -45.88
N GLN A 49 20.04 8.14 -47.10
CA GLN A 49 21.11 8.03 -48.10
C GLN A 49 20.69 8.78 -49.36
N THR A 50 21.64 9.38 -50.05
CA THR A 50 21.41 10.02 -51.35
C THR A 50 20.95 9.02 -52.42
N PRO A 51 20.01 9.39 -53.31
CA PRO A 51 19.50 8.50 -54.37
C PRO A 51 20.59 8.10 -55.37
N GLU A 52 20.34 7.03 -56.15
CA GLU A 52 21.29 6.45 -57.09
C GLU A 52 21.75 7.41 -58.20
N THR A 53 20.89 8.37 -58.56
CA THR A 53 21.14 9.39 -59.59
C THR A 53 22.09 10.51 -59.17
N ALA A 54 22.42 10.62 -57.87
CA ALA A 54 23.27 11.68 -57.35
C ALA A 54 24.77 11.33 -57.46
N ALA A 55 25.58 12.24 -58.01
CA ALA A 55 27.02 12.07 -58.18
C ALA A 55 27.81 12.03 -56.85
N LYS A 56 27.23 12.50 -55.74
CA LYS A 56 27.84 12.47 -54.40
C LYS A 56 27.10 11.47 -53.52
N VAL A 57 27.82 10.48 -53.00
CA VAL A 57 27.28 9.47 -52.08
C VAL A 57 27.36 9.98 -50.64
N MET A 58 26.23 10.33 -50.05
CA MET A 58 26.16 10.78 -48.64
C MET A 58 25.24 9.89 -47.81
N LEU A 59 25.66 9.64 -46.56
CA LEU A 59 24.86 9.00 -45.51
C LEU A 59 24.62 10.01 -44.39
N LYS A 60 23.35 10.32 -44.13
CA LYS A 60 22.90 11.18 -43.02
C LYS A 60 22.35 10.33 -41.90
N ILE A 61 22.91 10.51 -40.70
CA ILE A 61 22.51 9.83 -39.46
C ILE A 61 21.91 10.86 -38.52
N PHE A 62 20.70 10.61 -38.03
CA PHE A 62 20.02 11.46 -37.05
C PHE A 62 20.21 10.88 -35.65
N ASP A 63 21.08 11.50 -34.86
CA ASP A 63 21.41 11.09 -33.49
C ASP A 63 20.59 11.92 -32.48
N LYS A 64 19.76 11.24 -31.69
CA LYS A 64 19.02 11.84 -30.57
C LYS A 64 19.54 11.24 -29.26
N SER A 65 20.48 11.93 -28.64
CA SER A 65 20.94 11.61 -27.29
C SER A 65 19.83 11.84 -26.26
N PRO A 66 19.71 11.02 -25.19
CA PRO A 66 18.68 11.17 -24.16
C PRO A 66 18.67 12.53 -23.45
N ASP A 67 19.78 13.28 -23.46
CA ASP A 67 19.92 14.60 -22.84
C ASP A 67 19.62 15.80 -23.79
N ALA A 68 19.35 15.56 -25.08
CA ALA A 68 19.21 16.63 -26.08
C ALA A 68 17.80 16.71 -26.68
N VAL A 69 17.20 17.91 -26.68
CA VAL A 69 15.85 18.19 -27.19
C VAL A 69 15.79 18.09 -28.73
N GLU A 70 16.87 18.45 -29.42
CA GLU A 70 16.97 18.41 -30.89
C GLU A 70 17.91 17.29 -31.38
N ALA A 71 17.55 16.64 -32.50
CA ALA A 71 18.36 15.59 -33.11
C ALA A 71 19.58 16.18 -33.83
N VAL A 72 20.79 15.74 -33.47
CA VAL A 72 22.03 16.14 -34.12
C VAL A 72 22.19 15.36 -35.44
N THR A 73 22.30 16.08 -36.55
CA THR A 73 22.45 15.47 -37.88
C THR A 73 23.92 15.31 -38.26
N HIS A 74 24.37 14.07 -38.41
CA HIS A 74 25.71 13.74 -38.90
C HIS A 74 25.66 13.37 -40.38
N THR A 75 26.35 14.14 -41.24
CA THR A 75 26.43 13.86 -42.69
C THR A 75 27.82 13.36 -43.06
N PHE A 76 27.90 12.12 -43.55
CA PHE A 76 29.12 11.47 -44.03
C PHE A 76 29.13 11.41 -45.56
N LEU A 77 30.20 11.87 -46.19
CA LEU A 77 30.40 11.84 -47.64
C LEU A 77 31.40 10.71 -47.97
N PHE A 78 30.97 9.68 -48.70
CA PHE A 78 31.85 8.57 -49.06
C PHE A 78 32.75 8.94 -50.24
N ASN A 79 34.06 8.76 -50.08
CA ASN A 79 35.09 9.15 -51.05
C ASN A 79 36.09 8.03 -51.39
N SER A 80 35.71 6.76 -51.15
CA SER A 80 36.54 5.60 -51.49
C SER A 80 36.90 5.55 -52.99
N PRO A 81 38.18 5.29 -53.36
CA PRO A 81 38.61 5.18 -54.77
C PRO A 81 38.08 3.95 -55.53
N SER A 82 37.63 2.91 -54.82
CA SER A 82 37.27 1.62 -55.42
C SER A 82 35.78 1.54 -55.75
N ASN A 83 34.89 1.74 -54.77
CA ASN A 83 33.45 1.78 -55.00
C ASN A 83 32.66 2.42 -53.82
N PRO A 84 32.54 3.76 -53.77
CA PRO A 84 31.98 4.46 -52.60
C PRO A 84 30.49 4.17 -52.35
N ARG A 85 29.75 3.77 -53.41
CA ARG A 85 28.34 3.40 -53.29
C ARG A 85 28.15 2.05 -52.62
N ALA A 86 28.99 1.07 -52.94
CA ALA A 86 28.93 -0.27 -52.35
C ALA A 86 29.23 -0.25 -50.85
N GLU A 87 30.25 0.51 -50.43
CA GLU A 87 30.60 0.69 -49.00
C GLU A 87 29.47 1.39 -48.23
N ALA A 88 28.87 2.43 -48.80
CA ALA A 88 27.74 3.13 -48.18
C ALA A 88 26.50 2.24 -48.03
N ASN A 89 26.20 1.41 -49.04
CA ASN A 89 25.10 0.45 -48.98
C ASN A 89 25.35 -0.63 -47.92
N ALA A 90 26.56 -1.19 -47.86
CA ALA A 90 26.91 -2.21 -46.86
C ALA A 90 26.79 -1.69 -45.43
N ILE A 91 27.29 -0.48 -45.14
CA ILE A 91 27.16 0.14 -43.81
C ILE A 91 25.70 0.44 -43.49
N LYS A 92 24.91 0.93 -44.46
CA LYS A 92 23.49 1.21 -44.29
C LYS A 92 22.68 -0.05 -43.97
N GLU A 93 22.89 -1.15 -44.69
CA GLU A 93 22.13 -2.40 -44.50
C GLU A 93 22.36 -2.97 -43.09
N ILE A 94 23.61 -2.96 -42.63
CA ILE A 94 23.95 -3.44 -41.29
C ILE A 94 23.34 -2.55 -40.21
N LEU A 95 23.43 -1.23 -40.35
CA LEU A 95 22.81 -0.30 -39.40
C LEU A 95 21.29 -0.44 -39.37
N THR A 96 20.67 -0.63 -40.53
CA THR A 96 19.22 -0.87 -40.61
C THR A 96 18.84 -2.17 -39.89
N THR A 97 19.65 -3.22 -40.04
CA THR A 97 19.45 -4.51 -39.37
C THR A 97 19.62 -4.40 -37.86
N LEU A 98 20.65 -3.68 -37.38
CA LEU A 98 20.88 -3.45 -35.95
C LEU A 98 19.81 -2.57 -35.31
N ILE A 99 19.35 -1.51 -36.00
CA ILE A 99 18.24 -0.67 -35.54
C ILE A 99 16.93 -1.47 -35.50
N ALA A 100 16.68 -2.33 -36.50
CA ALA A 100 15.51 -3.20 -36.51
C ALA A 100 15.54 -4.23 -35.35
N ALA A 101 16.71 -4.80 -35.05
CA ALA A 101 16.88 -5.71 -33.92
C ALA A 101 16.64 -5.01 -32.57
N LEU A 102 17.17 -3.81 -32.38
CA LEU A 102 16.92 -3.01 -31.17
C LEU A 102 15.44 -2.62 -31.02
N LYS A 103 14.79 -2.22 -32.11
CA LYS A 103 13.33 -1.95 -32.12
C LYS A 103 12.49 -3.20 -31.88
N ALA A 104 13.01 -4.39 -32.17
CA ALA A 104 12.33 -5.66 -31.90
C ALA A 104 12.49 -6.09 -30.43
N GLU A 105 13.64 -5.82 -29.79
CA GLU A 105 13.82 -5.99 -28.33
C GLU A 105 12.94 -5.01 -27.54
N ASP A 106 12.79 -3.76 -27.99
CA ASP A 106 11.81 -2.81 -27.40
C ASP A 106 10.34 -3.21 -27.67
N ALA A 107 10.08 -4.10 -28.63
CA ALA A 107 8.75 -4.59 -28.97
C ALA A 107 8.32 -5.85 -28.20
N SER A 108 9.07 -6.32 -27.20
CA SER A 108 8.61 -7.36 -26.25
C SER A 108 7.60 -6.84 -25.22
N VAL A 109 7.02 -5.66 -25.46
CA VAL A 109 5.78 -5.16 -24.88
C VAL A 109 4.66 -5.38 -25.93
N PRO A 110 3.55 -6.05 -25.61
CA PRO A 110 2.66 -6.62 -26.63
C PRO A 110 2.03 -5.54 -27.52
N ARG A 111 2.22 -5.67 -28.84
CA ARG A 111 1.44 -4.94 -29.85
C ARG A 111 0.09 -5.63 -30.05
N ALA A 112 -0.98 -4.88 -29.84
CA ALA A 112 -2.33 -5.25 -30.22
C ALA A 112 -2.43 -5.39 -31.74
N ASN A 113 -3.05 -6.50 -32.18
CA ASN A 113 -3.34 -6.81 -33.57
C ASN A 113 -4.53 -5.95 -34.04
N GLU A 114 -4.43 -5.39 -35.25
CA GLU A 114 -5.47 -4.55 -35.85
C GLU A 114 -6.71 -5.37 -36.21
N GLY A 115 -7.88 -4.91 -35.76
CA GLY A 115 -9.18 -5.40 -36.23
C GLY A 115 -10.33 -5.14 -35.27
N GLY A 116 -10.95 -3.96 -35.34
CA GLY A 116 -12.28 -3.72 -34.77
C GLY A 116 -12.43 -2.38 -34.04
N SER A 117 -13.30 -1.51 -34.55
CA SER A 117 -13.74 -0.26 -33.95
C SER A 117 -14.14 -0.40 -32.47
N ALA A 118 -13.39 0.23 -31.56
CA ALA A 118 -13.87 0.64 -30.25
C ALA A 118 -13.02 1.80 -29.71
N SER A 119 -13.70 2.74 -29.06
CA SER A 119 -13.27 4.11 -28.71
C SER A 119 -11.91 4.27 -28.00
N ALA A 120 -11.17 5.28 -28.44
CA ALA A 120 -9.86 5.72 -27.94
C ALA A 120 -9.84 6.22 -26.47
N SER A 121 -10.99 6.35 -25.82
CA SER A 121 -11.10 6.93 -24.47
C SER A 121 -10.79 5.95 -23.34
N MET A 122 -10.90 4.63 -23.56
CA MET A 122 -10.72 3.61 -22.50
C MET A 122 -9.31 3.02 -22.44
N ALA A 123 -8.52 3.10 -23.51
CA ALA A 123 -7.14 2.61 -23.52
C ALA A 123 -6.18 3.53 -22.75
N MET A 124 -6.46 4.83 -22.71
CA MET A 124 -5.65 5.82 -21.99
C MET A 124 -5.81 5.74 -20.47
N ALA A 125 -6.89 5.15 -19.95
CA ALA A 125 -7.13 5.01 -18.51
C ALA A 125 -6.34 3.84 -17.88
N HIS A 126 -5.96 2.82 -18.65
CA HIS A 126 -5.21 1.68 -18.13
C HIS A 126 -3.68 1.80 -18.27
N THR A 127 -3.17 2.60 -19.22
CA THR A 127 -1.72 2.79 -19.40
C THR A 127 -1.13 3.93 -18.55
N VAL A 128 -1.96 4.82 -18.00
CA VAL A 128 -1.53 5.88 -17.07
C VAL A 128 -1.39 5.39 -15.62
N VAL A 129 -1.94 4.23 -15.28
CA VAL A 129 -1.81 3.64 -13.92
C VAL A 129 -0.52 2.82 -13.77
N SER A 130 0.10 2.36 -14.86
CA SER A 130 1.26 1.45 -14.81
C SER A 130 2.61 2.10 -15.15
N LYS A 131 2.69 3.44 -15.24
CA LYS A 131 3.96 4.14 -15.50
C LYS A 131 4.23 5.29 -14.53
N THR A 132 3.94 5.07 -13.25
CA THR A 132 4.39 5.92 -12.15
C THR A 132 5.58 5.27 -11.43
N GLY A 133 6.77 5.86 -11.55
CA GLY A 133 7.90 5.66 -10.61
C GLY A 133 8.57 4.29 -10.58
N SER A 134 9.47 4.01 -11.53
CA SER A 134 10.28 2.77 -11.58
C SER A 134 11.40 2.68 -10.52
N GLY A 135 11.37 3.47 -9.44
CA GLY A 135 12.34 3.39 -8.34
C GLY A 135 11.74 3.01 -6.98
N SER A 136 10.48 3.37 -6.73
CA SER A 136 9.79 3.16 -5.45
C SER A 136 8.58 2.23 -5.53
N SER A 137 8.03 1.98 -6.73
CA SER A 137 6.85 1.12 -6.91
C SER A 137 7.15 -0.38 -6.78
N SER A 138 8.39 -0.82 -7.08
CA SER A 138 8.77 -2.24 -7.01
C SER A 138 8.55 -2.83 -5.62
N TRP A 139 8.78 -2.04 -4.57
CA TRP A 139 8.66 -2.51 -3.19
C TRP A 139 7.21 -2.76 -2.77
N TYR A 140 6.27 -1.99 -3.33
CA TYR A 140 4.85 -2.13 -3.04
C TYR A 140 4.14 -3.08 -3.99
N ASP A 141 4.87 -3.72 -4.91
CA ASP A 141 4.30 -4.68 -5.84
C ASP A 141 3.89 -5.95 -5.09
N ASP A 142 2.58 -6.20 -5.06
CA ASP A 142 1.97 -7.35 -4.41
C ASP A 142 2.48 -8.68 -4.98
N ALA A 143 2.92 -8.70 -6.25
CA ALA A 143 3.51 -9.90 -6.84
C ALA A 143 4.90 -10.20 -6.25
N GLN A 144 5.72 -9.17 -6.01
CA GLN A 144 7.06 -9.32 -5.42
C GLN A 144 6.98 -9.68 -3.94
N LEU A 145 6.08 -9.04 -3.18
CA LEU A 145 5.88 -9.32 -1.75
C LEU A 145 5.45 -10.77 -1.49
N LYS A 146 4.67 -11.37 -2.40
CA LYS A 146 4.28 -12.80 -2.32
C LYS A 146 5.44 -13.76 -2.58
N VAL A 147 6.50 -13.31 -3.26
CA VAL A 147 7.65 -14.15 -3.62
C VAL A 147 8.82 -13.96 -2.64
N ASP A 148 8.89 -12.81 -1.96
CA ASP A 148 9.96 -12.51 -1.00
C ASP A 148 9.89 -13.38 0.27
N TYR A 149 10.58 -14.52 0.23
CA TYR A 149 10.66 -15.46 1.34
C TYR A 149 11.37 -14.89 2.57
N GLN A 150 12.34 -13.99 2.42
CA GLN A 150 13.11 -13.46 3.56
C GLN A 150 12.24 -12.52 4.41
N LEU A 151 11.46 -11.67 3.73
CA LEU A 151 10.47 -10.81 4.37
C LEU A 151 9.38 -11.63 5.08
N GLN A 152 8.89 -12.69 4.42
CA GLN A 152 7.90 -13.60 5.00
C GLN A 152 8.43 -14.33 6.24
N GLU A 153 9.65 -14.87 6.18
CA GLU A 153 10.25 -15.58 7.31
C GLU A 153 10.50 -14.65 8.50
N SER A 154 10.95 -13.41 8.25
CA SER A 154 11.17 -12.43 9.31
C SER A 154 9.86 -11.97 9.95
N LEU A 155 8.78 -11.83 9.18
CA LEU A 155 7.43 -11.58 9.71
C LEU A 155 6.94 -12.75 10.59
N LEU A 156 7.12 -14.00 10.14
CA LEU A 156 6.76 -15.19 10.91
C LEU A 156 7.59 -15.36 12.20
N LYS A 157 8.82 -14.84 12.22
CA LYS A 157 9.65 -14.80 13.45
C LYS A 157 9.17 -13.73 14.43
N LYS A 158 8.68 -12.59 13.93
CA LYS A 158 8.14 -11.50 14.75
C LYS A 158 6.77 -11.86 15.35
N ASP A 159 5.91 -12.51 14.58
CA ASP A 159 4.57 -12.92 15.01
C ASP A 159 4.46 -14.44 15.22
N LEU A 160 4.50 -14.86 16.49
CA LEU A 160 4.40 -16.26 16.91
C LEU A 160 3.00 -16.86 16.68
N VAL A 161 1.93 -16.05 16.73
CA VAL A 161 0.55 -16.53 16.51
C VAL A 161 0.36 -16.84 15.04
N LEU A 162 0.78 -15.92 14.16
CA LEU A 162 0.76 -16.13 12.72
C LEU A 162 1.59 -17.35 12.31
N ASN A 163 2.76 -17.55 12.94
CA ASN A 163 3.58 -18.73 12.70
C ASN A 163 2.86 -20.04 13.06
N ARG A 164 2.16 -20.08 14.18
CA ARG A 164 1.33 -21.25 14.56
C ARG A 164 0.24 -21.52 13.53
N THR A 165 -0.50 -20.50 13.10
CA THR A 165 -1.54 -20.64 12.09
C THR A 165 -0.97 -21.08 10.74
N TYR A 166 0.17 -20.53 10.31
CA TYR A 166 0.87 -20.92 9.10
C TYR A 166 1.30 -22.39 9.14
N MET A 167 1.92 -22.83 10.23
CA MET A 167 2.37 -24.21 10.40
C MET A 167 1.20 -25.21 10.47
N GLU A 168 0.09 -24.87 11.14
CA GLU A 168 -1.08 -25.75 11.19
C GLU A 168 -1.81 -25.81 9.84
N SER A 169 -1.99 -24.67 9.17
CA SER A 169 -2.56 -24.61 7.82
C SER A 169 -1.72 -25.42 6.83
N ARG A 170 -0.39 -25.34 6.94
CA ARG A 170 0.53 -26.13 6.10
C ARG A 170 0.46 -27.63 6.38
N ARG A 171 0.17 -28.04 7.62
CA ARG A 171 -0.04 -29.46 8.00
C ARG A 171 -1.39 -30.00 7.54
N THR A 172 -2.39 -29.14 7.44
CA THR A 172 -3.78 -29.53 7.14
C THR A 172 -4.17 -29.28 5.67
N LYS A 173 -3.21 -28.84 4.86
CA LYS A 173 -3.38 -28.62 3.42
C LYS A 173 -3.70 -29.93 2.67
N PRO A 174 -4.42 -29.87 1.53
CA PRO A 174 -4.59 -31.00 0.64
C PRO A 174 -3.25 -31.41 -0.01
N ASP A 175 -3.03 -32.72 -0.21
CA ASP A 175 -1.79 -33.26 -0.79
C ASP A 175 -1.55 -32.84 -2.25
N THR A 176 -2.60 -32.40 -2.95
CA THR A 176 -2.53 -31.90 -4.33
C THR A 176 -1.99 -30.47 -4.43
N ILE A 177 -2.03 -29.68 -3.34
CA ILE A 177 -1.52 -28.31 -3.33
C ILE A 177 -0.04 -28.32 -2.97
N THR A 178 0.78 -27.82 -3.90
CA THR A 178 2.22 -27.68 -3.68
C THR A 178 2.50 -26.63 -2.60
N ASP A 179 3.55 -26.80 -1.82
CA ASP A 179 3.93 -25.84 -0.76
C ASP A 179 4.06 -24.40 -1.27
N SER A 180 4.51 -24.22 -2.52
CA SER A 180 4.60 -22.91 -3.18
C SER A 180 3.24 -22.29 -3.49
N GLN A 181 2.26 -23.09 -3.92
CA GLN A 181 0.89 -22.64 -4.17
C GLN A 181 0.22 -22.24 -2.85
N PHE A 182 0.34 -23.10 -1.83
CA PHE A 182 -0.14 -22.80 -0.49
C PHE A 182 0.46 -21.50 0.06
N ASN A 183 1.77 -21.29 -0.07
CA ASN A 183 2.42 -20.06 0.39
C ASN A 183 1.88 -18.82 -0.33
N ARG A 184 1.72 -18.89 -1.66
CA ARG A 184 1.14 -17.77 -2.43
C ARG A 184 -0.29 -17.45 -1.98
N GLN A 185 -1.09 -18.46 -1.68
CA GLN A 185 -2.46 -18.29 -1.20
C GLN A 185 -2.49 -17.71 0.21
N PHE A 186 -1.72 -18.29 1.13
CA PHE A 186 -1.62 -17.83 2.52
C PHE A 186 -1.21 -16.36 2.62
N TRP A 187 -0.25 -15.94 1.77
CA TRP A 187 0.21 -14.55 1.72
C TRP A 187 -0.70 -13.64 0.89
N SER A 188 -1.50 -14.17 -0.04
CA SER A 188 -2.47 -13.37 -0.79
C SER A 188 -3.55 -12.76 0.08
N THR A 189 -3.97 -13.46 1.14
CA THR A 189 -4.95 -12.95 2.11
C THR A 189 -4.34 -11.93 3.08
N ARG A 190 -3.00 -11.94 3.23
CA ARG A 190 -2.23 -11.14 4.20
C ARG A 190 -1.25 -10.17 3.55
N LEU A 191 -1.54 -9.74 2.32
CA LEU A 191 -0.72 -8.77 1.61
C LEU A 191 -0.57 -7.46 2.37
N ASN A 192 -1.63 -7.03 3.05
CA ASN A 192 -1.62 -5.86 3.92
C ASN A 192 -0.58 -5.96 5.04
N LEU A 193 -0.44 -7.14 5.65
CA LEU A 193 0.52 -7.38 6.72
C LEU A 193 1.95 -7.40 6.18
N LEU A 194 2.18 -8.06 5.04
CA LEU A 194 3.48 -8.04 4.36
C LEU A 194 3.87 -6.63 3.93
N ARG A 195 2.93 -5.85 3.40
CA ARG A 195 3.14 -4.46 3.00
C ARG A 195 3.47 -3.59 4.21
N ALA A 196 2.70 -3.70 5.29
CA ALA A 196 2.95 -2.95 6.52
C ALA A 196 4.33 -3.30 7.11
N PHE A 197 4.68 -4.59 7.14
CA PHE A 197 5.98 -5.03 7.63
C PHE A 197 7.13 -4.61 6.71
N ALA A 198 6.94 -4.64 5.39
CA ALA A 198 7.91 -4.12 4.43
C ALA A 198 8.13 -2.61 4.61
N VAL A 199 7.08 -1.85 4.93
CA VAL A 199 7.21 -0.42 5.25
C VAL A 199 7.94 -0.22 6.57
N GLU A 200 7.55 -0.94 7.62
CA GLU A 200 8.15 -0.83 8.95
C GLU A 200 9.64 -1.22 8.95
N SER A 201 9.99 -2.36 8.35
CA SER A 201 11.37 -2.88 8.30
C SER A 201 12.33 -1.93 7.59
N ASN A 202 11.80 -1.10 6.70
CA ASN A 202 12.59 -0.21 5.90
C ASN A 202 12.43 1.26 6.27
N GLN A 203 11.59 1.56 7.26
CA GLN A 203 11.47 2.89 7.82
C GLN A 203 12.78 3.22 8.53
N LYS A 204 13.61 4.05 7.88
CA LYS A 204 14.84 4.55 8.47
C LYS A 204 14.59 5.87 9.18
N LYS A 205 15.34 6.14 10.25
CA LYS A 205 15.35 7.46 10.88
C LYS A 205 15.84 8.50 9.87
N GLY A 206 15.10 9.61 9.76
CA GLY A 206 15.49 10.71 8.88
C GLY A 206 16.87 11.27 9.25
N PRO A 207 17.62 11.82 8.27
CA PRO A 207 18.88 12.49 8.53
C PRO A 207 18.66 13.69 9.45
N TYR A 208 19.53 13.84 10.44
CA TYR A 208 19.52 14.96 11.38
C TYR A 208 20.95 15.45 11.59
N ASN A 209 21.14 16.70 12.00
CA ASN A 209 22.49 17.25 12.22
C ASN A 209 23.25 16.48 13.33
N VAL A 210 24.16 15.58 12.93
CA VAL A 210 24.87 14.70 13.88
C VAL A 210 25.90 15.46 14.69
N LEU A 211 26.62 16.39 14.06
CA LEU A 211 27.68 17.16 14.71
C LEU A 211 27.15 18.05 15.86
N SER A 212 25.87 18.43 15.81
CA SER A 212 25.21 19.16 16.91
C SER A 212 24.65 18.24 18.00
N ALA A 213 24.25 17.02 17.65
CA ALA A 213 23.65 16.06 18.57
C ALA A 213 24.70 15.29 19.40
N VAL A 214 25.85 14.99 18.80
CA VAL A 214 26.97 14.31 19.47
C VAL A 214 27.69 15.34 20.34
N LYS A 215 27.32 15.40 21.61
CA LYS A 215 28.02 16.21 22.62
C LYS A 215 29.05 15.36 23.36
N PRO A 216 30.29 15.86 23.51
CA PRO A 216 31.26 15.22 24.38
C PRO A 216 30.72 15.04 25.80
N ARG A 217 30.80 13.82 26.34
CA ARG A 217 30.51 13.56 27.76
C ARG A 217 31.84 13.44 28.50
N GLN A 218 31.96 14.16 29.61
CA GLN A 218 33.10 14.02 30.49
C GLN A 218 32.81 12.86 31.44
N VAL A 219 33.64 11.82 31.39
CA VAL A 219 33.58 10.67 32.30
C VAL A 219 34.96 10.57 32.93
N ASP A 220 35.04 10.71 34.25
CA ASP A 220 36.30 10.67 35.03
C ASP A 220 37.33 11.76 34.64
N GLY A 221 36.87 12.98 34.35
CA GLY A 221 37.75 14.10 34.01
C GLY A 221 38.32 14.05 32.58
N GLU A 222 38.34 12.89 31.94
CA GLU A 222 38.69 12.70 30.53
C GLU A 222 37.46 12.82 29.60
N LEU A 223 37.67 13.46 28.45
CA LEU A 223 36.64 13.66 27.43
C LEU A 223 36.49 12.37 26.59
N LYS A 224 35.63 11.43 27.02
CA LYS A 224 35.38 10.19 26.27
C LYS A 224 34.13 10.30 25.40
N LEU A 225 34.29 9.99 24.12
CA LEU A 225 33.22 10.05 23.13
C LEU A 225 32.73 8.63 22.81
N ASN A 226 31.50 8.32 23.21
CA ASN A 226 30.83 7.09 22.79
C ASN A 226 30.06 7.39 21.51
N ILE A 227 30.62 7.03 20.36
CA ILE A 227 30.01 7.22 19.03
C ILE A 227 29.59 5.85 18.50
N SER A 228 28.35 5.73 18.02
CA SER A 228 27.89 4.50 17.37
C SER A 228 28.37 4.41 15.92
N ALA A 229 28.52 3.19 15.38
CA ALA A 229 28.90 2.99 13.98
C ALA A 229 27.92 3.67 12.99
N GLU A 230 26.63 3.69 13.33
CA GLU A 230 25.60 4.39 12.56
C GLU A 230 25.83 5.91 12.53
N GLN A 231 26.23 6.50 13.68
CA GLN A 231 26.56 7.93 13.76
C GLN A 231 27.79 8.26 12.91
N VAL A 232 28.80 7.39 12.90
CA VAL A 232 29.99 7.56 12.04
C VAL A 232 29.61 7.55 10.55
N GLN A 233 28.79 6.58 10.13
CA GLN A 233 28.31 6.52 8.74
C GLN A 233 27.50 7.77 8.38
N LEU A 234 26.66 8.26 9.29
CA LEU A 234 25.88 9.47 9.08
C LEU A 234 26.79 10.72 8.99
N ILE A 235 27.86 10.80 9.78
CA ILE A 235 28.88 11.86 9.67
C ILE A 235 29.57 11.81 8.31
N PHE A 236 29.97 10.62 7.82
CA PHE A 236 30.59 10.49 6.51
C PHE A 236 29.65 10.85 5.36
N ASN A 237 28.38 10.49 5.48
CA ASN A 237 27.36 10.86 4.50
C ASN A 237 27.13 12.38 4.51
N GLN A 238 27.08 13.02 5.68
CA GLN A 238 26.88 14.47 5.82
C GLN A 238 28.12 15.29 5.44
N HIS A 239 29.32 14.83 5.78
CA HIS A 239 30.56 15.55 5.55
C HIS A 239 31.60 14.65 4.86
N PRO A 240 31.62 14.61 3.50
CA PRO A 240 32.57 13.80 2.73
C PRO A 240 34.02 14.19 2.99
N LEU A 241 34.29 15.45 3.37
CA LEU A 241 35.60 15.89 3.82
C LEU A 241 36.08 15.11 5.04
N VAL A 242 35.20 14.83 6.01
CA VAL A 242 35.55 14.04 7.20
C VAL A 242 35.90 12.61 6.80
N ARG A 243 35.19 12.04 5.81
CA ARG A 243 35.53 10.72 5.25
C ARG A 243 36.92 10.70 4.63
N ARG A 244 37.29 11.70 3.81
CA ARG A 244 38.64 11.80 3.24
C ARG A 244 39.72 11.95 4.32
N VAL A 245 39.46 12.81 5.31
CA VAL A 245 40.38 13.02 6.45
C VAL A 245 40.53 11.74 7.28
N TYR A 246 39.46 10.97 7.45
CA TYR A 246 39.50 9.67 8.12
C TYR A 246 40.31 8.65 7.31
N ASP A 247 40.03 8.50 6.02
CA ASP A 247 40.72 7.54 5.14
C ASP A 247 42.24 7.82 5.02
N GLU A 248 42.66 9.09 5.09
CA GLU A 248 44.08 9.49 5.01
C GLU A 248 44.86 9.33 6.31
N ASN A 249 44.17 9.42 7.46
CA ASN A 249 44.79 9.48 8.79
C ASN A 249 44.51 8.25 9.67
N VAL A 250 43.52 7.41 9.35
CA VAL A 250 43.26 6.11 9.98
C VAL A 250 43.64 5.04 8.96
N PRO A 251 44.59 4.12 9.25
CA PRO A 251 44.99 3.64 10.59
C PRO A 251 46.19 4.33 11.26
N LYS A 252 46.77 5.40 10.70
CA LYS A 252 47.96 6.07 11.27
C LYS A 252 47.70 6.56 12.71
N LEU A 253 46.46 6.97 12.98
CA LEU A 253 45.91 7.21 14.31
C LEU A 253 44.88 6.12 14.65
N LYS A 254 44.75 5.79 15.93
CA LYS A 254 43.64 4.95 16.41
C LYS A 254 42.33 5.71 16.24
N GLU A 255 41.24 4.98 15.94
CA GLU A 255 39.92 5.59 15.73
C GLU A 255 39.44 6.42 16.93
N ALA A 256 39.64 5.91 18.16
CA ALA A 256 39.27 6.64 19.37
C ALA A 256 40.05 7.97 19.54
N ASP A 257 41.34 7.98 19.17
CA ASP A 257 42.19 9.18 19.22
C ASP A 257 41.86 10.15 18.09
N PHE A 258 41.50 9.63 16.92
CA PHE A 258 41.05 10.44 15.79
C PHE A 258 39.79 11.22 16.16
N TRP A 259 38.77 10.54 16.70
CA TRP A 259 37.52 11.18 17.06
C TRP A 259 37.70 12.16 18.22
N SER A 260 38.43 11.81 19.28
CA SER A 260 38.66 12.73 20.41
C SER A 260 39.33 14.04 19.97
N ARG A 261 40.32 13.97 19.07
CA ARG A 261 40.96 15.16 18.49
C ARG A 261 40.06 15.91 17.52
N PHE A 262 39.30 15.20 16.68
CA PHE A 262 38.39 15.79 15.71
C PHE A 262 37.34 16.70 16.39
N PHE A 263 36.65 16.23 17.45
CA PHE A 263 35.60 17.02 18.11
C PHE A 263 36.11 18.24 18.89
N VAL A 264 37.40 18.31 19.19
CA VAL A 264 38.05 19.48 19.82
C VAL A 264 38.67 20.43 18.76
N SER A 265 38.87 19.94 17.53
CA SER A 265 39.56 20.66 16.47
C SER A 265 38.78 21.89 15.95
N ARG A 266 39.54 22.83 15.36
CA ARG A 266 39.00 23.98 14.63
C ARG A 266 38.19 23.56 13.39
N LEU A 267 38.52 22.40 12.80
CA LEU A 267 37.79 21.83 11.67
C LEU A 267 36.37 21.44 12.07
N PHE A 268 36.17 20.83 13.24
CA PHE A 268 34.83 20.52 13.76
C PHE A 268 34.02 21.80 14.00
N LYS A 269 34.62 22.83 14.61
CA LYS A 269 33.96 24.14 14.78
C LYS A 269 33.54 24.76 13.46
N LYS A 270 34.41 24.72 12.45
CA LYS A 270 34.11 25.18 11.08
C LYS A 270 32.91 24.42 10.49
N LEU A 271 32.93 23.09 10.56
CA LEU A 271 31.87 22.23 10.01
C LEU A 271 30.54 22.39 10.75
N LYS A 272 30.58 22.69 12.05
CA LYS A 272 29.40 23.00 12.87
C LYS A 272 28.86 24.43 12.66
N GLY A 273 29.64 25.32 12.05
CA GLY A 273 29.30 26.74 11.93
C GLY A 273 29.54 27.54 13.22
N GLU A 274 30.42 27.07 14.10
CA GLU A 274 30.87 27.85 15.26
C GLU A 274 32.02 28.79 14.89
N ARG A 275 32.13 29.90 15.61
CA ARG A 275 33.22 30.87 15.40
C ARG A 275 34.55 30.25 15.85
N ILE A 276 35.52 30.20 14.94
CA ILE A 276 36.90 29.85 15.27
C ILE A 276 37.52 31.02 16.04
N SER A 277 38.01 30.75 17.25
CA SER A 277 38.76 31.72 18.05
C SER A 277 40.25 31.43 17.95
N GLU A 278 41.10 32.46 18.01
CA GLU A 278 42.56 32.28 18.04
C GLU A 278 43.05 31.54 19.30
N ALA A 279 42.22 31.51 20.36
CA ALA A 279 42.46 30.75 21.59
C ALA A 279 42.18 29.24 21.47
N ASP A 280 41.68 28.77 20.32
CA ASP A 280 41.35 27.36 20.12
C ASP A 280 42.60 26.51 19.89
N ALA A 281 42.59 25.26 20.35
CA ALA A 281 43.70 24.33 20.16
C ALA A 281 44.00 24.12 18.66
N THR A 282 45.25 24.33 18.27
CA THR A 282 45.77 24.11 16.91
C THR A 282 46.16 22.64 16.77
N ASP A 283 45.67 21.95 15.74
CA ASP A 283 46.07 20.57 15.42
C ASP A 283 46.68 20.51 14.02
N PRO A 284 47.98 20.16 13.88
CA PRO A 284 48.67 20.08 12.59
C PRO A 284 48.01 19.12 11.58
N THR A 285 47.25 18.13 12.03
CA THR A 285 46.59 17.17 11.15
C THR A 285 45.34 17.75 10.53
N PHE A 286 44.44 18.32 11.34
CA PHE A 286 43.13 18.83 10.92
C PHE A 286 43.19 20.25 10.35
N ASP A 287 44.13 21.09 10.81
CA ASP A 287 44.20 22.48 10.39
C ASP A 287 44.60 22.64 8.91
N ARG A 288 45.25 21.63 8.33
CA ARG A 288 45.55 21.57 6.88
C ARG A 288 44.30 21.57 5.99
N TYR A 289 43.17 21.13 6.53
CA TYR A 289 41.91 21.04 5.80
C TYR A 289 40.98 22.25 6.05
N LEU A 290 41.44 23.27 6.78
CA LEU A 290 40.65 24.48 7.06
C LEU A 290 40.47 25.37 5.83
N ASP A 291 41.39 25.37 4.88
CA ASP A 291 41.29 26.22 3.68
C ASP A 291 40.56 25.54 2.51
N ILE A 292 40.32 24.23 2.63
CA ILE A 292 39.58 23.48 1.63
C ILE A 292 38.11 23.90 1.71
N SER A 293 37.58 24.41 0.60
CA SER A 293 36.17 24.72 0.47
C SER A 293 35.35 23.43 0.55
N THR A 294 34.35 23.41 1.43
CA THR A 294 33.32 22.35 1.50
C THR A 294 32.31 22.44 0.35
N ASP A 295 32.51 23.35 -0.60
CA ASP A 295 31.64 23.51 -1.77
C ASP A 295 31.81 22.32 -2.71
N ASP A 296 30.84 21.41 -2.68
CA ASP A 296 30.75 20.21 -3.53
C ASP A 296 30.31 20.56 -4.97
N GLY A 297 30.41 21.83 -5.40
CA GLY A 297 29.94 22.31 -6.70
C GLY A 297 28.41 22.41 -6.78
N LEU A 298 27.77 22.45 -5.60
CA LEU A 298 26.33 22.53 -5.43
C LEU A 298 25.82 23.96 -5.66
N ASP A 299 26.64 24.96 -5.33
CA ASP A 299 26.40 26.37 -5.71
C ASP A 299 26.21 26.52 -7.22
N LYS A 300 26.92 25.72 -8.03
CA LYS A 300 26.74 25.69 -9.50
C LYS A 300 25.42 25.05 -9.91
N ARG A 301 24.92 24.08 -9.13
CA ARG A 301 23.61 23.45 -9.37
C ARG A 301 22.48 24.42 -9.03
N LEU A 302 22.63 25.19 -7.96
CA LEU A 302 21.68 26.25 -7.58
C LEU A 302 21.61 27.37 -8.62
N LEU A 303 22.74 27.77 -9.20
CA LEU A 303 22.79 28.69 -10.33
C LEU A 303 22.15 28.13 -11.61
N SER A 304 22.06 26.80 -11.72
CA SER A 304 21.38 26.12 -12.84
C SER A 304 19.91 25.82 -12.59
N THR A 305 19.45 25.81 -11.33
CA THR A 305 18.03 25.66 -11.02
C THR A 305 17.29 26.94 -11.35
N HIS A 306 16.32 26.84 -12.24
CA HIS A 306 15.42 27.94 -12.57
C HIS A 306 14.54 28.24 -11.36
N ILE A 307 14.86 29.28 -10.61
CA ILE A 307 14.03 29.80 -9.54
C ILE A 307 12.96 30.70 -10.19
N PRO A 308 11.66 30.39 -10.07
CA PRO A 308 10.62 31.26 -10.60
C PRO A 308 10.66 32.64 -9.92
N ASN A 309 10.73 33.71 -10.70
CA ASN A 309 10.74 35.11 -10.21
C ASN A 309 9.34 35.58 -9.78
N ILE A 310 8.65 34.79 -8.94
CA ILE A 310 7.27 35.10 -8.49
C ILE A 310 7.28 36.26 -7.47
N ILE A 311 8.31 36.32 -6.62
CA ILE A 311 8.54 37.42 -5.68
C ILE A 311 9.98 37.91 -5.89
N ASP A 312 10.16 38.75 -6.90
CA ASP A 312 11.45 39.38 -7.17
C ASP A 312 11.62 40.64 -6.31
N LEU A 313 12.25 40.48 -5.15
CA LEU A 313 12.55 41.58 -4.24
C LEU A 313 13.60 42.54 -4.82
N GLU A 314 14.55 42.03 -5.62
CA GLU A 314 15.61 42.82 -6.23
C GLU A 314 15.05 43.68 -7.36
N GLY A 315 14.24 43.10 -8.24
CA GLY A 315 13.52 43.84 -9.28
C GLY A 315 12.54 44.88 -8.70
N ASN A 316 11.91 44.59 -7.56
CA ASN A 316 11.09 45.57 -6.84
C ASN A 316 11.93 46.70 -6.22
N GLU A 317 13.12 46.39 -5.69
CA GLU A 317 14.07 47.37 -5.16
C GLU A 317 14.58 48.31 -6.27
N GLU A 318 14.89 47.78 -7.46
CA GLU A 318 15.26 48.57 -8.64
C GLU A 318 14.12 49.48 -9.11
N ASN A 319 12.89 48.94 -9.22
CA ASN A 319 11.71 49.70 -9.65
C ASN A 319 11.33 50.83 -8.68
N GLN A 320 11.56 50.66 -7.39
CA GLN A 320 11.36 51.71 -6.38
C GLN A 320 12.53 52.71 -6.31
N GLY A 321 13.55 52.54 -7.15
CA GLY A 321 14.67 53.47 -7.29
C GLY A 321 15.83 53.21 -6.32
N GLY A 322 16.01 51.97 -5.85
CA GLY A 322 17.22 51.40 -5.24
C GLY A 322 17.73 51.98 -3.92
N ASN A 323 17.43 53.24 -3.59
CA ASN A 323 18.01 54.00 -2.49
C ASN A 323 17.10 55.15 -2.01
N LYS A 324 15.77 55.06 -2.24
CA LYS A 324 14.85 56.15 -1.87
C LYS A 324 14.73 56.34 -0.36
N SER A 325 15.00 55.31 0.43
CA SER A 325 15.28 55.42 1.86
C SER A 325 16.79 55.55 2.07
N GLY A 326 17.28 56.74 2.43
CA GLY A 326 18.72 57.03 2.63
C GLY A 326 19.41 56.30 3.79
N ASN A 327 18.82 55.23 4.32
CA ASN A 327 19.43 54.37 5.32
C ASN A 327 20.24 53.28 4.63
N ARG A 328 21.54 53.21 4.93
CA ARG A 328 22.36 52.07 4.54
C ARG A 328 21.76 50.80 5.14
N LYS A 329 21.78 49.69 4.38
CA LYS A 329 21.41 48.35 4.87
C LYS A 329 22.14 48.07 6.20
N ASP A 330 21.51 47.35 7.12
CA ASP A 330 22.11 47.05 8.43
C ASP A 330 23.45 46.28 8.29
N ILE A 331 24.33 46.35 9.29
CA ILE A 331 25.62 45.64 9.34
C ILE A 331 25.41 44.13 9.15
N THR A 332 24.26 43.61 9.56
CA THR A 332 23.86 42.20 9.36
C THR A 332 23.51 41.86 7.90
N MET A 333 23.16 42.85 7.09
CA MET A 333 22.76 42.74 5.69
C MET A 333 23.91 43.05 4.72
N TRP A 334 25.14 43.23 5.22
CA TRP A 334 26.31 43.40 4.36
C TRP A 334 26.98 42.06 4.06
N PRO A 335 27.20 41.74 2.77
CA PRO A 335 27.94 40.54 2.37
C PRO A 335 29.39 40.46 2.91
N ASP A 336 29.97 41.57 3.35
CA ASP A 336 31.38 41.66 3.77
C ASP A 336 31.58 41.56 5.30
N ALA A 337 30.54 41.24 6.08
CA ALA A 337 30.70 40.86 7.48
C ALA A 337 31.33 39.44 7.58
N ARG A 338 32.63 39.35 7.26
CA ARG A 338 33.47 38.13 7.18
C ARG A 338 33.36 37.19 8.38
N THR A 339 32.85 37.67 9.51
CA THR A 339 32.69 36.91 10.75
C THR A 339 31.44 36.03 10.78
N LYS A 340 30.38 36.36 10.02
CA LYS A 340 29.10 35.61 10.01
C LYS A 340 28.86 34.82 8.72
N VAL A 341 29.46 35.26 7.61
CA VAL A 341 29.29 34.68 6.27
C VAL A 341 29.72 33.20 6.20
N PRO A 342 30.83 32.76 6.82
CA PRO A 342 31.20 31.34 6.81
C PRO A 342 30.19 30.44 7.52
N ILE A 343 29.59 30.94 8.62
CA ILE A 343 28.61 30.19 9.43
C ILE A 343 27.31 29.98 8.65
N ILE A 344 26.81 31.04 8.00
CA ILE A 344 25.57 30.95 7.23
C ILE A 344 25.74 30.01 6.05
N ARG A 345 26.90 30.02 5.37
CA ARG A 345 27.19 29.09 4.26
C ARG A 345 27.21 27.64 4.71
N THR A 346 27.81 27.32 5.86
CA THR A 346 27.83 25.94 6.37
C THR A 346 26.46 25.47 6.82
N LEU A 347 25.68 26.33 7.47
CA LEU A 347 24.29 26.02 7.84
C LEU A 347 23.40 25.82 6.62
N ASN A 348 23.51 26.68 5.60
CA ASN A 348 22.75 26.54 4.36
C ASN A 348 23.11 25.26 3.62
N SER A 349 24.40 24.98 3.43
CA SER A 349 24.88 23.73 2.80
C SER A 349 24.41 22.49 3.58
N LEU A 350 24.41 22.53 4.91
CA LEU A 350 23.91 21.44 5.73
C LEU A 350 22.39 21.28 5.60
N SER A 351 21.63 22.38 5.65
CA SER A 351 20.18 22.36 5.52
C SER A 351 19.76 21.82 4.16
N GLU A 352 20.43 22.24 3.09
CA GLU A 352 20.23 21.76 1.73
C GLU A 352 20.52 20.27 1.63
N LYS A 353 21.62 19.81 2.23
CA LYS A 353 21.97 18.40 2.23
C LYS A 353 20.95 17.53 2.99
N ILE A 354 20.42 18.03 4.11
CA ILE A 354 19.34 17.36 4.84
C ILE A 354 18.08 17.32 3.97
N MET A 355 17.71 18.42 3.31
CA MET A 355 16.55 18.49 2.42
C MET A 355 16.71 17.63 1.16
N SER A 356 17.92 17.50 0.60
CA SER A 356 18.19 16.68 -0.59
C SER A 356 17.91 15.18 -0.41
N GLN A 357 17.89 14.73 0.85
CA GLN A 357 17.59 13.34 1.22
C GLN A 357 16.11 13.14 1.56
N VAL A 358 15.35 14.22 1.72
CA VAL A 358 13.90 14.19 1.87
C VAL A 358 13.32 14.12 0.46
N ALA A 359 12.46 13.12 0.21
CA ALA A 359 11.75 13.05 -1.06
C ALA A 359 10.97 14.37 -1.26
N PRO A 360 11.11 15.06 -2.39
CA PRO A 360 10.28 16.23 -2.68
C PRO A 360 8.81 15.79 -2.58
N SER A 361 8.06 16.34 -1.63
CA SER A 361 6.63 16.07 -1.53
C SER A 361 5.87 16.73 -2.69
N ASP A 362 6.46 17.76 -3.27
CA ASP A 362 5.73 18.75 -4.08
C ASP A 362 6.11 18.71 -5.57
N ILE A 363 7.16 17.96 -5.96
CA ILE A 363 7.69 18.00 -7.33
C ILE A 363 7.96 16.58 -7.84
N ASP A 364 7.16 16.15 -8.82
CA ASP A 364 7.49 15.01 -9.65
C ASP A 364 8.74 15.37 -10.48
N PRO A 365 9.88 14.68 -10.32
CA PRO A 365 11.11 14.97 -11.06
C PRO A 365 10.97 14.77 -12.59
N SER A 366 9.85 14.21 -13.05
CA SER A 366 9.50 14.06 -14.46
C SER A 366 8.52 15.12 -14.99
N ALA A 367 8.07 16.06 -14.15
CA ALA A 367 7.19 17.15 -14.58
C ALA A 367 7.90 18.04 -15.63
N PRO A 368 7.17 18.52 -16.66
CA PRO A 368 7.73 19.47 -17.63
C PRO A 368 8.35 20.68 -16.93
N ILE A 369 9.47 21.17 -17.46
CA ILE A 369 10.14 22.38 -16.97
C ILE A 369 9.14 23.56 -17.10
N GLY A 370 8.53 23.96 -15.99
CA GLY A 370 7.45 24.94 -15.92
C GLY A 370 6.87 25.05 -14.50
N MET A 371 6.01 26.05 -14.28
CA MET A 371 5.31 26.23 -12.99
C MET A 371 4.33 25.08 -12.79
N ASP A 372 4.36 24.46 -11.62
CA ASP A 372 3.45 23.38 -11.24
C ASP A 372 2.01 23.87 -11.21
N GLU A 373 1.08 23.00 -11.60
CA GLU A 373 -0.35 23.30 -11.66
C GLU A 373 -0.88 23.73 -10.28
N ALA A 374 -0.30 23.21 -9.19
CA ALA A 374 -0.63 23.60 -7.83
C ALA A 374 -0.22 25.05 -7.52
N THR A 375 1.00 25.46 -7.84
CA THR A 375 1.44 26.86 -7.70
C THR A 375 0.69 27.79 -8.64
N TYR A 376 0.38 27.37 -9.87
CA TYR A 376 -0.49 28.13 -10.77
C TYR A 376 -1.88 28.34 -10.16
N ASN A 377 -2.47 27.32 -9.55
CA ASN A 377 -3.76 27.43 -8.87
C ASN A 377 -3.71 28.32 -7.63
N GLN A 378 -2.57 28.43 -6.94
CA GLN A 378 -2.39 29.38 -5.83
C GLN A 378 -2.25 30.83 -6.32
N LEU A 379 -1.61 31.03 -7.47
CA LEU A 379 -1.45 32.35 -8.10
C LEU A 379 -2.72 32.80 -8.84
N ALA A 380 -3.58 31.86 -9.23
CA ALA A 380 -4.83 32.15 -9.88
C ALA A 380 -5.79 32.84 -8.90
N LEU A 381 -6.19 34.06 -9.23
CA LEU A 381 -7.09 34.85 -8.41
C LEU A 381 -8.52 34.28 -8.52
N ARG A 382 -9.12 33.98 -7.36
CA ARG A 382 -10.44 33.33 -7.26
C ARG A 382 -11.60 34.16 -7.82
N ASP A 383 -11.43 35.46 -7.93
CA ASP A 383 -12.42 36.41 -8.46
C ASP A 383 -12.43 36.49 -9.99
N LEU A 384 -11.31 36.13 -10.64
CA LEU A 384 -11.17 36.11 -12.09
C LEU A 384 -11.45 34.73 -12.69
N GLN A 385 -11.44 33.68 -11.88
CA GLN A 385 -11.89 32.34 -12.28
C GLN A 385 -13.41 32.36 -12.43
N GLY A 386 -13.92 31.96 -13.60
CA GLY A 386 -15.36 31.73 -13.78
C GLY A 386 -15.86 30.63 -12.85
N ASP A 387 -17.18 30.51 -12.69
CA ASP A 387 -17.77 29.42 -11.93
C ASP A 387 -17.25 28.08 -12.49
N PRO A 388 -16.69 27.19 -11.64
CA PRO A 388 -16.12 25.93 -12.11
C PRO A 388 -17.21 25.12 -12.81
N GLU A 389 -16.91 24.55 -13.98
CA GLU A 389 -17.83 23.65 -14.67
C GLU A 389 -18.13 22.46 -13.75
N GLU A 390 -19.33 22.46 -13.16
CA GLU A 390 -19.77 21.40 -12.27
C GLU A 390 -19.98 20.13 -13.10
N ASN A 391 -18.98 19.25 -13.14
CA ASN A 391 -19.06 17.91 -13.73
C ASN A 391 -19.94 16.98 -12.87
N ARG A 392 -21.20 17.36 -12.66
CA ARG A 392 -22.20 16.53 -11.98
C ARG A 392 -22.73 15.51 -12.98
N ILE A 393 -22.42 14.24 -12.73
CA ILE A 393 -23.05 13.13 -13.46
C ILE A 393 -24.52 13.10 -13.04
N MET A 394 -25.40 13.70 -13.85
CA MET A 394 -26.85 13.66 -13.63
C MET A 394 -27.35 12.22 -13.83
N LEU A 395 -27.55 11.50 -12.72
CA LEU A 395 -28.08 10.14 -12.73
C LEU A 395 -29.59 10.17 -12.99
N ASN A 396 -30.00 10.01 -14.24
CA ASN A 396 -31.41 9.84 -14.60
C ASN A 396 -31.85 8.39 -14.34
N ILE A 397 -32.42 8.14 -13.15
CA ILE A 397 -32.99 6.84 -12.77
C ILE A 397 -34.28 6.60 -13.58
N LYS A 398 -34.23 5.66 -14.53
CA LYS A 398 -35.38 5.36 -15.42
C LYS A 398 -36.49 4.56 -14.74
N GLU A 399 -36.19 3.77 -13.72
CA GLU A 399 -37.16 2.88 -13.04
C GLU A 399 -37.19 3.13 -11.53
N GLN A 400 -37.64 4.32 -11.11
CA GLN A 400 -37.74 4.67 -9.69
C GLN A 400 -38.65 3.72 -8.90
N SER A 401 -39.73 3.21 -9.51
CA SER A 401 -40.67 2.28 -8.87
C SER A 401 -40.04 0.93 -8.50
N ARG A 402 -39.05 0.46 -9.27
CA ARG A 402 -38.34 -0.79 -8.95
C ARG A 402 -37.37 -0.62 -7.79
N PHE A 403 -36.72 0.55 -7.69
CA PHE A 403 -35.83 0.90 -6.58
C PHE A 403 -36.54 0.82 -5.22
N PHE A 404 -37.80 1.28 -5.14
CA PHE A 404 -38.61 1.17 -3.91
C PHE A 404 -39.16 -0.24 -3.64
N SER A 405 -39.12 -1.15 -4.62
CA SER A 405 -39.60 -2.53 -4.48
C SER A 405 -38.49 -3.55 -4.17
N SER A 406 -37.24 -3.30 -4.57
CA SER A 406 -36.17 -4.30 -4.58
C SER A 406 -35.44 -4.49 -3.24
N GLU A 407 -35.46 -3.53 -2.32
CA GLU A 407 -34.84 -3.73 -0.99
C GLU A 407 -35.67 -4.65 -0.07
N LYS A 408 -36.96 -4.86 -0.39
CA LYS A 408 -37.83 -5.82 0.32
C LYS A 408 -38.00 -7.09 -0.53
N SER A 409 -36.89 -7.76 -0.84
CA SER A 409 -36.96 -9.05 -1.55
C SER A 409 -37.63 -10.16 -0.71
N GLU A 410 -37.85 -9.90 0.58
CA GLU A 410 -38.94 -10.50 1.35
C GLU A 410 -39.82 -9.33 1.80
N LEU A 411 -41.02 -9.19 1.23
CA LEU A 411 -42.07 -8.45 1.90
C LEU A 411 -42.12 -9.03 3.33
N SER A 412 -41.86 -8.22 4.36
CA SER A 412 -42.07 -8.62 5.76
C SER A 412 -43.40 -9.39 5.83
N ALA A 413 -43.47 -10.48 6.59
CA ALA A 413 -44.68 -11.32 6.65
C ALA A 413 -45.95 -10.46 6.86
N GLU A 414 -45.84 -9.38 7.63
CA GLU A 414 -46.82 -8.31 7.79
C GLU A 414 -47.21 -7.61 6.46
N ALA A 415 -46.24 -7.15 5.67
CA ALA A 415 -46.49 -6.47 4.40
C ALA A 415 -47.12 -7.40 3.36
N ALA A 416 -46.78 -8.69 3.36
CA ALA A 416 -47.44 -9.68 2.53
C ALA A 416 -48.88 -9.97 2.99
N MET A 417 -49.18 -9.83 4.29
CA MET A 417 -50.53 -9.91 4.84
C MET A 417 -51.35 -8.67 4.45
N TYR A 418 -50.80 -7.45 4.61
CA TYR A 418 -51.46 -6.21 4.21
C TYR A 418 -51.71 -6.12 2.70
N ALA A 419 -50.80 -6.64 1.88
CA ALA A 419 -50.99 -6.68 0.43
C ALA A 419 -52.16 -7.58 -0.04
N LYS A 420 -52.59 -8.54 0.80
CA LYS A 420 -53.76 -9.39 0.53
C LYS A 420 -55.07 -8.76 0.98
N GLN A 421 -55.03 -7.72 1.81
CA GLN A 421 -56.24 -7.07 2.30
C GLN A 421 -56.79 -6.12 1.24
N VAL A 422 -58.10 -6.12 1.06
CA VAL A 422 -58.79 -5.21 0.15
C VAL A 422 -59.04 -3.89 0.88
N PRO A 423 -58.53 -2.74 0.39
CA PRO A 423 -58.66 -1.46 1.10
C PRO A 423 -60.12 -1.02 1.33
N ALA A 424 -61.04 -1.40 0.43
CA ALA A 424 -62.45 -1.10 0.57
C ALA A 424 -63.09 -1.83 1.76
N ASP A 425 -62.71 -3.09 1.98
CA ASP A 425 -63.23 -3.91 3.08
C ASP A 425 -62.68 -3.39 4.43
N ILE A 426 -61.38 -3.04 4.49
CA ILE A 426 -60.79 -2.44 5.70
C ILE A 426 -61.44 -1.10 6.03
N LEU A 427 -61.70 -0.26 5.02
CA LEU A 427 -62.35 1.03 5.24
C LEU A 427 -63.80 0.86 5.71
N PHE A 428 -64.50 -0.16 5.21
CA PHE A 428 -65.84 -0.49 5.66
C PHE A 428 -65.84 -0.99 7.10
N ASP A 429 -64.93 -1.90 7.45
CA ASP A 429 -64.76 -2.41 8.81
C ASP A 429 -64.39 -1.26 9.78
N LEU A 430 -63.45 -0.39 9.40
CA LEU A 430 -63.07 0.80 10.19
C LEU A 430 -64.25 1.77 10.36
N GLN A 431 -65.08 1.93 9.33
CA GLN A 431 -66.27 2.78 9.42
C GLN A 431 -67.34 2.18 10.33
N MET A 432 -67.49 0.85 10.34
CA MET A 432 -68.36 0.16 11.31
C MET A 432 -67.82 0.26 12.74
N ASP A 433 -66.51 0.10 12.93
CA ASP A 433 -65.87 0.16 14.25
C ASP A 433 -65.92 1.58 14.87
N VAL A 434 -66.00 2.62 14.04
CA VAL A 434 -66.07 4.04 14.44
C VAL A 434 -67.51 4.58 14.39
N ASP A 435 -68.50 3.72 14.12
CA ASP A 435 -69.91 4.15 14.03
C ASP A 435 -70.43 4.58 15.41
N PRO A 436 -70.80 5.87 15.59
CA PRO A 436 -71.28 6.39 16.87
C PRO A 436 -72.57 5.72 17.36
N GLU A 437 -73.32 4.99 16.53
CA GLU A 437 -74.53 4.26 16.97
C GLU A 437 -74.23 2.89 17.60
N MET A 438 -73.06 2.28 17.33
CA MET A 438 -72.66 1.00 17.91
C MET A 438 -71.67 1.12 19.08
N MET A 439 -71.02 2.27 19.25
CA MET A 439 -70.05 2.51 20.31
C MET A 439 -70.71 2.97 21.62
N ASP A 440 -70.24 2.47 22.75
CA ASP A 440 -70.65 2.97 24.07
C ASP A 440 -70.22 4.44 24.25
N HIS A 441 -71.08 5.23 24.89
CA HIS A 441 -70.83 6.64 25.17
C HIS A 441 -70.37 6.82 26.61
N ASP A 442 -69.39 7.70 26.82
CA ASP A 442 -69.04 8.18 28.15
C ASP A 442 -70.25 8.90 28.77
N ALA A 443 -70.32 8.97 30.10
CA ALA A 443 -71.39 9.64 30.84
C ALA A 443 -71.59 11.14 30.47
N ALA A 444 -70.65 11.73 29.73
CA ALA A 444 -70.69 13.09 29.18
C ALA A 444 -71.15 13.17 27.70
N GLY A 445 -71.57 12.06 27.08
CA GLY A 445 -72.04 12.00 25.69
C GLY A 445 -70.93 12.07 24.64
N GLY A 446 -69.68 11.81 25.03
CA GLY A 446 -68.55 11.64 24.11
C GLY A 446 -68.37 10.18 23.69
N LEU A 447 -67.74 9.96 22.53
CA LEU A 447 -67.32 8.63 22.08
C LEU A 447 -66.29 8.07 23.06
N ASP A 448 -66.55 6.91 23.68
CA ASP A 448 -65.55 6.25 24.50
C ASP A 448 -64.50 5.57 23.62
N LEU A 449 -63.39 6.27 23.41
CA LEU A 449 -62.26 5.75 22.61
C LEU A 449 -61.57 4.57 23.29
N ARG A 450 -61.79 4.32 24.60
CA ARG A 450 -61.10 3.25 25.33
C ARG A 450 -61.63 1.87 24.97
N THR A 451 -62.96 1.75 24.86
CA THR A 451 -63.63 0.56 24.35
C THR A 451 -63.37 0.34 22.86
N ALA A 452 -63.28 1.42 22.07
CA ALA A 452 -62.90 1.39 20.64
C ALA A 452 -61.49 0.83 20.39
N ILE A 453 -60.53 1.20 21.25
CA ILE A 453 -59.15 0.72 21.20
C ILE A 453 -59.04 -0.67 21.88
N GLY A 454 -60.15 -1.25 22.35
CA GLY A 454 -60.19 -2.58 22.96
C GLY A 454 -59.47 -2.68 24.30
N VAL A 455 -59.30 -1.56 25.02
CA VAL A 455 -58.63 -1.53 26.34
C VAL A 455 -59.69 -1.75 27.42
N LEU A 456 -59.90 -3.01 27.80
CA LEU A 456 -60.75 -3.41 28.92
C LEU A 456 -59.88 -3.62 30.17
N GLU A 457 -59.86 -2.63 31.07
CA GLU A 457 -59.04 -2.66 32.30
C GLU A 457 -59.52 -3.74 33.30
N ASP A 458 -60.79 -4.14 33.21
CA ASP A 458 -61.45 -5.14 34.06
C ASP A 458 -61.50 -6.57 33.44
N SER A 459 -60.87 -6.78 32.27
CA SER A 459 -60.81 -8.11 31.62
C SER A 459 -59.83 -9.02 32.36
N ASP A 460 -60.34 -10.06 33.02
CA ASP A 460 -59.51 -11.04 33.71
C ASP A 460 -58.88 -12.01 32.69
N SER A 461 -57.62 -12.37 32.94
CA SER A 461 -56.72 -13.03 31.98
C SER A 461 -57.19 -14.40 31.46
N ASP A 462 -58.20 -14.99 32.08
CA ASP A 462 -58.66 -16.36 31.83
C ASP A 462 -59.84 -16.45 30.82
N ASP A 463 -60.48 -15.33 30.45
CA ASP A 463 -61.63 -15.33 29.53
C ASP A 463 -61.29 -14.89 28.08
N GLU A 464 -60.02 -14.55 27.79
CA GLU A 464 -59.60 -13.99 26.49
C GLU A 464 -59.40 -15.02 25.36
N ASP A 465 -59.63 -16.32 25.59
CA ASP A 465 -59.44 -17.37 24.56
C ASP A 465 -60.39 -17.26 23.34
N LYS A 466 -61.34 -16.32 23.34
CA LYS A 466 -62.37 -16.18 22.29
C LYS A 466 -62.30 -14.90 21.44
N THR A 467 -61.51 -13.91 21.82
CA THR A 467 -61.40 -12.65 21.05
C THR A 467 -60.03 -12.55 20.39
N LYS A 468 -60.00 -12.15 19.11
CA LYS A 468 -58.75 -11.96 18.37
C LYS A 468 -57.92 -10.88 19.07
N GLY A 469 -56.71 -11.23 19.51
CA GLY A 469 -55.83 -10.32 20.24
C GLY A 469 -55.67 -8.98 19.51
N HIS A 470 -56.11 -7.90 20.16
CA HIS A 470 -56.03 -6.54 19.65
C HIS A 470 -54.81 -5.81 20.23
N VAL A 471 -54.29 -4.82 19.49
CA VAL A 471 -53.14 -4.00 19.90
C VAL A 471 -53.54 -3.15 21.10
N GLY A 472 -52.93 -3.40 22.27
CA GLY A 472 -53.29 -2.72 23.54
C GLY A 472 -53.95 -3.63 24.57
N SER A 473 -54.32 -4.86 24.20
CA SER A 473 -54.73 -5.91 25.14
C SER A 473 -53.61 -6.27 26.12
N LYS A 474 -53.97 -6.76 27.32
CA LYS A 474 -52.99 -7.20 28.34
C LYS A 474 -52.08 -8.31 27.81
N ALA A 475 -52.59 -9.21 26.97
CA ALA A 475 -51.79 -10.23 26.28
C ALA A 475 -50.76 -9.62 25.31
N SER A 476 -51.16 -8.63 24.49
CA SER A 476 -50.24 -7.95 23.58
C SER A 476 -49.17 -7.13 24.31
N ILE A 477 -49.52 -6.51 25.45
CA ILE A 477 -48.59 -5.78 26.32
C ILE A 477 -47.60 -6.76 26.97
N ALA A 478 -48.07 -7.92 27.43
CA ALA A 478 -47.21 -8.96 28.00
C ALA A 478 -46.24 -9.55 26.95
N ASP A 479 -46.70 -9.73 25.72
CA ASP A 479 -45.88 -10.20 24.60
C ASP A 479 -44.81 -9.15 24.21
N ALA A 480 -45.22 -7.88 24.08
CA ALA A 480 -44.31 -6.77 23.84
C ALA A 480 -43.28 -6.60 24.98
N GLN A 481 -43.71 -6.73 26.24
CA GLN A 481 -42.81 -6.70 27.40
C GLN A 481 -41.82 -7.86 27.36
N ARG A 482 -42.26 -9.07 27.01
CA ARG A 482 -41.38 -10.24 26.87
C ARG A 482 -40.33 -9.99 25.79
N HIS A 483 -40.74 -9.46 24.63
CA HIS A 483 -39.83 -9.13 23.53
C HIS A 483 -38.83 -8.02 23.90
N VAL A 484 -39.25 -6.99 24.63
CA VAL A 484 -38.35 -5.94 25.15
C VAL A 484 -37.35 -6.52 26.15
N LEU A 485 -37.80 -7.37 27.08
CA LEU A 485 -36.91 -8.03 28.04
C LEU A 485 -35.91 -8.96 27.34
N GLU A 486 -36.35 -9.74 26.35
CA GLU A 486 -35.47 -10.57 25.53
C GLU A 486 -34.43 -9.73 24.79
N GLY A 487 -34.83 -8.60 24.20
CA GLY A 487 -33.92 -7.64 23.57
C GLY A 487 -32.91 -7.03 24.55
N ILE A 488 -33.33 -6.70 25.78
CA ILE A 488 -32.43 -6.20 26.84
C ILE A 488 -31.44 -7.30 27.25
N VAL A 489 -31.87 -8.55 27.41
CA VAL A 489 -31.01 -9.69 27.74
C VAL A 489 -29.97 -9.92 26.63
N ALA A 490 -30.40 -9.94 25.37
CA ALA A 490 -29.51 -10.07 24.21
C ALA A 490 -28.50 -8.92 24.14
N ARG A 491 -28.94 -7.68 24.36
CA ARG A 491 -28.07 -6.49 24.35
C ARG A 491 -27.11 -6.47 25.52
N ARG A 492 -27.53 -6.96 26.70
CA ARG A 492 -26.66 -7.12 27.86
C ARG A 492 -25.57 -8.17 27.62
N GLY A 493 -25.92 -9.30 26.99
CA GLY A 493 -24.94 -10.30 26.56
C GLY A 493 -23.91 -9.73 25.57
N ALA A 494 -24.33 -8.84 24.67
CA ALA A 494 -23.44 -8.14 23.74
C ALA A 494 -22.56 -7.07 24.42
N LEU A 495 -23.10 -6.31 25.39
CA LEU A 495 -22.38 -5.26 26.13
C LEU A 495 -21.43 -5.82 27.20
N GLU A 496 -21.78 -6.92 27.86
CA GLU A 496 -20.88 -7.64 28.79
C GLU A 496 -19.80 -8.48 28.05
N GLY A 497 -19.82 -8.48 26.71
CA GLY A 497 -18.85 -9.13 25.81
C GLY A 497 -17.39 -8.62 25.88
N SER A 498 -16.97 -8.04 26.99
CA SER A 498 -15.57 -7.69 27.27
C SER A 498 -15.15 -8.01 28.71
N ALA A 499 -15.87 -8.87 29.42
CA ALA A 499 -15.35 -9.50 30.63
C ALA A 499 -14.62 -10.79 30.23
N ALA A 500 -13.34 -10.64 29.85
CA ALA A 500 -12.28 -11.65 29.79
C ALA A 500 -12.67 -13.02 29.23
N GLN A 501 -12.23 -13.34 27.99
CA GLN A 501 -11.96 -14.71 27.49
C GLN A 501 -12.64 -15.79 28.34
N SER A 502 -13.97 -15.82 28.34
CA SER A 502 -14.66 -16.76 29.18
C SER A 502 -14.45 -18.08 28.48
N LEU A 503 -13.50 -18.86 28.99
CA LEU A 503 -13.23 -20.21 28.52
C LEU A 503 -14.52 -21.07 28.55
N SER A 504 -15.62 -20.56 29.13
CA SER A 504 -16.96 -21.15 29.10
C SER A 504 -16.94 -22.58 29.66
N GLY A 505 -16.02 -22.81 30.62
CA GLY A 505 -15.75 -24.09 31.25
C GLY A 505 -14.81 -25.03 30.49
N LEU A 506 -14.23 -24.61 29.36
CA LEU A 506 -13.20 -25.35 28.63
C LEU A 506 -11.81 -25.14 29.23
N SER A 507 -10.92 -26.11 29.01
CA SER A 507 -9.50 -25.95 29.34
C SER A 507 -8.81 -24.99 28.37
N GLN A 508 -7.75 -24.31 28.83
CA GLN A 508 -6.94 -23.42 27.99
C GLN A 508 -6.41 -24.15 26.74
N HIS A 509 -6.01 -25.41 26.89
CA HIS A 509 -5.48 -26.22 25.79
C HIS A 509 -6.54 -26.48 24.70
N ILE A 510 -7.76 -26.84 25.11
CA ILE A 510 -8.87 -27.04 24.15
C ILE A 510 -9.27 -25.71 23.51
N PHE A 511 -9.29 -24.64 24.29
CA PHE A 511 -9.60 -23.31 23.76
C PHE A 511 -8.56 -22.85 22.74
N ASP A 512 -7.26 -22.97 23.04
CA ASP A 512 -6.17 -22.64 22.11
C ASP A 512 -6.26 -23.49 20.83
N ARG A 513 -6.55 -24.79 20.98
CA ARG A 513 -6.77 -25.68 19.84
C ARG A 513 -8.00 -25.27 19.04
N LEU A 514 -9.08 -24.86 19.69
CA LEU A 514 -10.30 -24.39 19.03
C LEU A 514 -10.04 -23.10 18.26
N VAL A 515 -9.37 -22.13 18.86
CA VAL A 515 -8.94 -20.89 18.21
C VAL A 515 -8.09 -21.21 16.98
N LEU A 516 -7.14 -22.14 17.12
CA LEU A 516 -6.30 -22.55 16.01
C LEU A 516 -7.13 -23.21 14.89
N THR A 517 -8.04 -24.14 15.20
CA THR A 517 -8.94 -24.73 14.21
C THR A 517 -9.88 -23.71 13.56
N HIS A 518 -10.36 -22.72 14.32
CA HIS A 518 -11.17 -21.62 13.81
C HIS A 518 -10.37 -20.81 12.79
N THR A 519 -9.18 -20.36 13.17
CA THR A 519 -8.31 -19.56 12.29
C THR A 519 -7.92 -20.31 11.03
N THR A 520 -7.59 -21.61 11.10
CA THR A 520 -7.25 -22.36 9.89
C THR A 520 -8.46 -22.65 9.01
N THR A 521 -9.63 -22.87 9.60
CA THR A 521 -10.89 -23.04 8.85
C THR A 521 -11.29 -21.75 8.14
N THR A 522 -11.15 -20.59 8.78
CA THR A 522 -11.46 -19.30 8.14
C THR A 522 -10.51 -18.97 6.99
N GLU A 523 -9.24 -19.39 7.07
CA GLU A 523 -8.30 -19.25 5.95
C GLU A 523 -8.68 -20.13 4.76
N PHE A 524 -9.04 -21.39 4.99
CA PHE A 524 -9.53 -22.26 3.90
C PHE A 524 -10.85 -21.73 3.30
N LEU A 525 -11.72 -21.16 4.13
CA LEU A 525 -12.96 -20.54 3.67
C LEU A 525 -12.68 -19.29 2.81
N HIS A 526 -11.74 -18.44 3.23
CA HIS A 526 -11.33 -17.28 2.45
C HIS A 526 -10.76 -17.71 1.09
N HIS A 527 -9.90 -18.73 1.09
CA HIS A 527 -9.36 -19.28 -0.14
C HIS A 527 -10.43 -19.89 -1.05
N PHE A 528 -11.39 -20.63 -0.47
CA PHE A 528 -12.55 -21.14 -1.19
C PHE A 528 -13.31 -20.02 -1.89
N TRP A 529 -13.66 -18.93 -1.21
CA TRP A 529 -14.41 -17.84 -1.83
C TRP A 529 -13.61 -17.06 -2.88
N LEU A 530 -12.30 -16.89 -2.69
CA LEU A 530 -11.43 -16.28 -3.70
C LEU A 530 -11.42 -17.09 -4.99
N VAL A 531 -11.31 -18.42 -4.89
CA VAL A 531 -11.31 -19.30 -6.07
C VAL A 531 -12.71 -19.42 -6.66
N PHE A 532 -13.73 -19.66 -5.83
CA PHE A 532 -15.13 -19.82 -6.24
C PHE A 532 -15.67 -18.60 -7.00
N LEU A 533 -15.36 -17.39 -6.52
CA LEU A 533 -15.82 -16.15 -7.16
C LEU A 533 -14.94 -15.69 -8.32
N SER A 534 -13.75 -16.29 -8.51
CA SER A 534 -12.87 -15.93 -9.62
C SER A 534 -13.42 -16.37 -10.98
N GLY A 535 -14.24 -17.43 -11.03
CA GLY A 535 -14.80 -17.96 -12.28
C GLY A 535 -13.78 -18.63 -13.21
N ASP A 536 -12.54 -18.85 -12.75
CA ASP A 536 -11.47 -19.45 -13.54
C ASP A 536 -11.66 -20.98 -13.65
N ALA A 537 -11.93 -21.48 -14.86
CA ALA A 537 -12.13 -22.91 -15.12
C ALA A 537 -10.91 -23.79 -14.77
N ASP A 538 -9.69 -23.25 -14.94
CA ASP A 538 -8.45 -23.98 -14.63
C ASP A 538 -8.31 -24.33 -13.14
N LYS A 539 -9.02 -23.61 -12.26
CA LYS A 539 -8.99 -23.80 -10.80
C LYS A 539 -10.14 -24.67 -10.27
N ALA A 540 -10.97 -25.25 -11.15
CA ALA A 540 -12.08 -26.11 -10.73
C ALA A 540 -11.62 -27.35 -9.94
N ASN A 541 -10.51 -27.97 -10.34
CA ASN A 541 -9.93 -29.10 -9.62
C ASN A 541 -9.44 -28.71 -8.23
N GLU A 542 -8.91 -27.50 -8.08
CA GLU A 542 -8.50 -26.96 -6.79
C GLU A 542 -9.73 -26.69 -5.90
N LEU A 543 -10.80 -26.13 -6.46
CA LEU A 543 -12.05 -25.88 -5.76
C LEU A 543 -12.65 -27.17 -5.16
N ALA A 544 -12.66 -28.28 -5.90
CA ALA A 544 -13.12 -29.57 -5.40
C ALA A 544 -12.31 -30.04 -4.17
N GLN A 545 -10.99 -29.86 -4.20
CA GLN A 545 -10.12 -30.22 -3.07
C GLN A 545 -10.24 -29.26 -1.89
N LEU A 546 -10.58 -27.99 -2.13
CA LEU A 546 -10.91 -27.07 -1.06
C LEU A 546 -12.19 -27.51 -0.35
N VAL A 547 -13.20 -27.95 -1.08
CA VAL A 547 -14.44 -28.47 -0.47
C VAL A 547 -14.16 -29.71 0.39
N THR A 548 -13.32 -30.64 -0.07
CA THR A 548 -12.90 -31.78 0.78
C THR A 548 -12.13 -31.31 2.02
N SER A 549 -11.33 -30.24 1.92
CA SER A 549 -10.67 -29.63 3.07
C SER A 549 -11.64 -28.92 4.04
N LEU A 550 -12.72 -28.33 3.54
CA LEU A 550 -13.80 -27.73 4.35
C LEU A 550 -14.60 -28.82 5.08
N ASP A 551 -14.88 -29.94 4.44
CA ASP A 551 -15.53 -31.10 5.08
C ASP A 551 -14.60 -31.69 6.17
N ARG A 552 -13.30 -31.84 5.89
CA ARG A 552 -12.30 -32.21 6.91
C ARG A 552 -12.23 -31.17 8.03
N ALA A 553 -12.43 -29.89 7.74
CA ALA A 553 -12.45 -28.86 8.78
C ALA A 553 -13.64 -29.03 9.74
N MET A 554 -14.80 -29.44 9.22
CA MET A 554 -15.94 -29.84 10.03
C MET A 554 -15.61 -31.04 10.92
N ASP A 555 -14.93 -32.06 10.38
CA ASP A 555 -14.48 -33.22 11.17
C ASP A 555 -13.51 -32.83 12.29
N ARG A 556 -12.59 -31.88 12.04
CA ARG A 556 -11.71 -31.35 13.08
C ARG A 556 -12.49 -30.65 14.20
N ILE A 557 -13.49 -29.84 13.85
CA ILE A 557 -14.35 -29.18 14.84
C ILE A 557 -15.07 -30.23 15.69
N ASN A 558 -15.62 -31.27 15.05
CA ASN A 558 -16.26 -32.39 15.73
C ASN A 558 -15.29 -33.15 16.65
N ALA A 559 -14.04 -33.36 16.22
CA ALA A 559 -13.00 -34.00 17.03
C ALA A 559 -12.62 -33.14 18.25
N VAL A 560 -12.48 -31.82 18.08
CA VAL A 560 -12.23 -30.91 19.22
C VAL A 560 -13.39 -30.93 20.20
N ALA A 561 -14.62 -30.99 19.70
CA ALA A 561 -15.81 -31.07 20.53
C ALA A 561 -15.92 -32.40 21.29
N ALA A 562 -15.52 -33.52 20.67
CA ALA A 562 -15.49 -34.84 21.33
C ALA A 562 -14.45 -34.89 22.46
N ASP A 563 -13.25 -34.34 22.24
CA ASP A 563 -12.22 -34.25 23.28
C ASP A 563 -12.64 -33.32 24.44
N ALA A 564 -13.37 -32.24 24.13
CA ALA A 564 -13.95 -31.36 25.15
C ALA A 564 -14.99 -32.08 26.00
N GLU A 565 -15.81 -32.95 25.40
CA GLU A 565 -16.75 -33.78 26.15
C GLU A 565 -16.01 -34.80 27.03
N LYS A 566 -14.92 -35.40 26.53
CA LYS A 566 -14.10 -36.31 27.32
C LYS A 566 -13.48 -35.63 28.54
N GLU A 567 -12.93 -34.41 28.41
CA GLU A 567 -12.42 -33.65 29.55
C GLU A 567 -13.54 -33.30 30.56
N ARG A 568 -14.73 -32.98 30.07
CA ARG A 568 -15.91 -32.75 30.91
C ARG A 568 -16.33 -34.01 31.67
N GLU A 569 -16.37 -35.17 31.00
CA GLU A 569 -16.68 -36.47 31.62
C GLU A 569 -15.65 -36.85 32.69
N ASP A 570 -14.37 -36.62 32.44
CA ASP A 570 -13.30 -36.86 33.41
C ASP A 570 -13.43 -35.92 34.62
N ALA A 571 -13.76 -34.64 34.41
CA ALA A 571 -14.02 -33.70 35.51
C ALA A 571 -15.26 -34.11 36.34
N ILE A 572 -16.30 -34.62 35.68
CA ILE A 572 -17.48 -35.19 36.33
C ILE A 572 -17.11 -36.44 37.14
N ARG A 573 -16.26 -37.33 36.61
CA ARG A 573 -15.79 -38.54 37.30
C ARG A 573 -14.99 -38.19 38.55
N ILE A 574 -14.04 -37.26 38.45
CA ILE A 574 -13.23 -36.80 39.60
C ILE A 574 -14.13 -36.18 40.68
N LYS A 575 -15.11 -35.35 40.30
CA LYS A 575 -16.05 -34.76 41.26
C LYS A 575 -16.92 -35.83 41.94
N LYS A 576 -17.40 -36.83 41.19
CA LYS A 576 -18.16 -37.97 41.74
C LYS A 576 -17.33 -38.79 42.73
N GLU A 577 -16.08 -39.09 42.40
CA GLU A 577 -15.14 -39.78 43.31
C GLU A 577 -14.85 -38.96 44.57
N HIS A 578 -14.66 -37.64 44.43
CA HIS A 578 -14.47 -36.75 45.57
C HIS A 578 -15.69 -36.74 46.50
N ILE A 579 -16.91 -36.64 45.95
CA ILE A 579 -18.15 -36.70 46.73
C ILE A 579 -18.27 -38.04 47.47
N LYS A 580 -17.91 -39.15 46.82
CA LYS A 580 -17.89 -40.48 47.44
C LYS A 580 -16.89 -40.53 48.60
N ASN A 581 -15.67 -40.04 48.42
CA ASN A 581 -14.64 -40.00 49.45
C ASN A 581 -15.03 -39.11 50.64
N VAL A 582 -15.67 -37.96 50.39
CA VAL A 582 -16.16 -37.07 51.44
C VAL A 582 -17.32 -37.72 52.19
N TYR A 583 -18.21 -38.43 51.50
CA TYR A 583 -19.29 -39.19 52.13
C TYR A 583 -18.76 -40.32 53.02
N GLU A 584 -17.77 -41.09 52.55
CA GLU A 584 -17.12 -42.15 53.35
C GLU A 584 -16.46 -41.60 54.62
N LYS A 585 -15.82 -40.43 54.54
CA LYS A 585 -15.14 -39.80 55.70
C LYS A 585 -16.08 -39.07 56.66
N THR A 586 -17.12 -38.42 56.17
CA THR A 586 -17.93 -37.46 56.97
C THR A 586 -19.38 -37.88 57.16
N LYS A 587 -19.86 -38.91 56.46
CA LYS A 587 -21.26 -39.36 56.39
C LYS A 587 -22.26 -38.27 55.95
N LYS A 588 -21.79 -37.12 55.46
CA LYS A 588 -22.63 -36.04 54.94
C LYS A 588 -22.79 -36.17 53.43
N LYS A 589 -24.03 -36.14 52.94
CA LYS A 589 -24.33 -36.15 51.50
C LYS A 589 -24.21 -34.74 50.93
N ILE A 590 -23.34 -34.57 49.94
CA ILE A 590 -23.25 -33.34 49.14
C ILE A 590 -24.22 -33.48 47.97
N HIS A 591 -25.17 -32.55 47.84
CA HIS A 591 -26.04 -32.48 46.67
C HIS A 591 -25.29 -31.77 45.53
N TRP A 592 -25.03 -32.50 44.44
CA TRP A 592 -24.30 -31.98 43.28
C TRP A 592 -24.98 -32.43 41.99
N LYS A 593 -25.16 -31.49 41.05
CA LYS A 593 -25.71 -31.75 39.72
C LYS A 593 -24.59 -31.79 38.69
N ALA A 594 -24.56 -32.83 37.86
CA ALA A 594 -23.56 -32.98 36.80
C ALA A 594 -23.62 -31.84 35.75
N GLU A 595 -24.80 -31.26 35.54
CA GLU A 595 -25.03 -30.12 34.64
C GLU A 595 -24.35 -28.82 35.08
N SER A 596 -23.88 -28.73 36.34
CA SER A 596 -23.14 -27.56 36.84
C SER A 596 -21.70 -27.47 36.34
N VAL A 597 -21.19 -28.51 35.68
CA VAL A 597 -19.86 -28.49 35.05
C VAL A 597 -20.01 -27.85 33.67
N GLY A 598 -19.55 -26.61 33.55
CA GLY A 598 -19.42 -25.91 32.27
C GLY A 598 -18.40 -26.59 31.35
N GLY A 599 -18.42 -26.22 30.07
CA GLY A 599 -17.61 -26.85 29.02
C GLY A 599 -18.31 -28.04 28.35
N GLY A 600 -17.57 -28.78 27.52
CA GLY A 600 -18.06 -29.92 26.76
C GLY A 600 -18.39 -29.60 25.30
N GLN A 601 -18.93 -30.60 24.60
CA GLN A 601 -19.25 -30.53 23.16
C GLN A 601 -20.23 -29.39 22.84
N LYS A 602 -21.24 -29.18 23.69
CA LYS A 602 -22.27 -28.16 23.48
C LYS A 602 -21.66 -26.75 23.38
N VAL A 603 -20.73 -26.42 24.26
CA VAL A 603 -20.07 -25.11 24.31
C VAL A 603 -19.18 -24.90 23.08
N VAL A 604 -18.46 -25.94 22.65
CA VAL A 604 -17.64 -25.89 21.42
C VAL A 604 -18.52 -25.65 20.19
N MET A 605 -19.65 -26.36 20.07
CA MET A 605 -20.59 -26.20 18.96
C MET A 605 -21.25 -24.81 18.97
N GLU A 606 -21.59 -24.28 20.14
CA GLU A 606 -22.19 -22.95 20.27
C GLU A 606 -21.20 -21.84 19.89
N MET A 607 -19.94 -21.93 20.32
CA MET A 607 -18.89 -20.98 19.92
C MET A 607 -18.55 -21.05 18.42
N MET A 608 -18.58 -22.25 17.83
CA MET A 608 -18.28 -22.47 16.42
C MET A 608 -19.51 -22.40 15.50
N ASP A 609 -20.71 -22.15 16.04
CA ASP A 609 -21.96 -22.12 15.26
C ASP A 609 -21.88 -21.18 14.04
N PRO A 610 -21.34 -19.96 14.14
CA PRO A 610 -21.16 -19.09 12.96
C PRO A 610 -20.25 -19.73 11.90
N THR A 611 -19.15 -20.36 12.32
CA THR A 611 -18.25 -21.05 11.38
C THR A 611 -18.85 -22.29 10.76
N ILE A 612 -19.66 -23.05 11.51
CA ILE A 612 -20.35 -24.22 10.99
C ILE A 612 -21.37 -23.78 9.93
N LYS A 613 -22.12 -22.70 10.19
CA LYS A 613 -23.06 -22.11 9.22
C LYS A 613 -22.36 -21.63 7.96
N THR A 614 -21.20 -21.00 8.07
CA THR A 614 -20.44 -20.54 6.88
C THR A 614 -19.87 -21.70 6.08
N LEU A 615 -19.37 -22.75 6.74
CA LEU A 615 -18.96 -23.99 6.07
C LEU A 615 -20.11 -24.64 5.32
N GLN A 616 -21.25 -24.83 5.98
CA GLN A 616 -22.45 -25.39 5.35
C GLN A 616 -22.92 -24.56 4.15
N LYS A 617 -22.86 -23.23 4.24
CA LYS A 617 -23.18 -22.33 3.13
C LYS A 617 -22.21 -22.50 1.96
N ALA A 618 -20.91 -22.56 2.22
CA ALA A 618 -19.89 -22.78 1.19
C ALA A 618 -20.10 -24.11 0.46
N THR A 619 -20.27 -25.21 1.20
CA THR A 619 -20.54 -26.53 0.61
C THR A 619 -21.86 -26.56 -0.16
N LYS A 620 -22.90 -25.86 0.31
CA LYS A 620 -24.20 -25.77 -0.39
C LYS A 620 -24.09 -24.99 -1.70
N GLU A 621 -23.43 -23.84 -1.70
CA GLU A 621 -23.24 -23.04 -2.93
C GLU A 621 -22.35 -23.78 -3.94
N TYR A 622 -21.32 -24.48 -3.47
CA TYR A 622 -20.52 -25.35 -4.34
C TYR A 622 -21.36 -26.45 -5.00
N ARG A 623 -22.15 -27.21 -4.22
CA ARG A 623 -23.04 -28.26 -4.75
C ARG A 623 -24.06 -27.69 -5.72
N ARG A 624 -24.58 -26.48 -5.45
CA ARG A 624 -25.51 -25.78 -6.34
C ARG A 624 -24.84 -25.41 -7.67
N ALA A 625 -23.61 -24.89 -7.64
CA ALA A 625 -22.85 -24.56 -8.83
C ALA A 625 -22.52 -25.81 -9.65
N LEU A 626 -22.06 -26.88 -8.99
CA LEU A 626 -21.75 -28.16 -9.62
C LEU A 626 -22.98 -28.79 -10.30
N ALA A 627 -24.16 -28.71 -9.65
CA ALA A 627 -25.43 -29.14 -10.25
C ALA A 627 -25.84 -28.28 -11.46
N ALA A 628 -25.55 -26.96 -11.44
CA ALA A 628 -25.85 -26.07 -12.56
C ALA A 628 -24.94 -26.32 -13.77
N GLU A 629 -23.70 -26.77 -13.55
CA GLU A 629 -22.75 -27.14 -14.61
C GLU A 629 -23.03 -28.52 -15.22
N GLY A 630 -23.96 -29.29 -14.66
CA GLY A 630 -24.40 -30.59 -15.22
C GLY A 630 -23.43 -31.74 -14.94
N VAL A 631 -22.43 -31.54 -14.08
CA VAL A 631 -21.53 -32.60 -13.60
C VAL A 631 -22.23 -33.31 -12.44
N MET A 632 -23.14 -34.24 -12.76
CA MET A 632 -23.76 -35.09 -11.73
C MET A 632 -22.69 -35.97 -11.09
N ASP A 633 -22.55 -35.88 -9.76
CA ASP A 633 -21.87 -36.87 -8.93
C ASP A 633 -22.53 -38.24 -9.16
N THR A 634 -21.90 -39.07 -9.99
CA THR A 634 -22.08 -40.52 -9.91
C THR A 634 -21.10 -41.05 -8.88
N SER A 635 -21.41 -40.93 -7.59
CA SER A 635 -20.95 -41.80 -6.48
C SER A 635 -21.66 -41.46 -5.18
#